data_AF-A0A316HB31-F1
#
_entry.id   AF-A0A316HB31-F1
#
_cell.length_a   1.000
_cell.length_b   1.000
_cell.length_c   1.000
_cell.angle_alpha   90.00
_cell.angle_beta   90.00
_cell.angle_gamma   90.00
#
_symmetry.space_group_name_H-M   'P 1'
#
loop_
_entity.id
_entity.type
_entity.pdbx_description
1 polymer ?
#
loop_
_entity_poly.entity_id
_entity_poly.type
_entity_poly.pdbx_seq_one_letter_code
_entity_poly.pdbx_strand_id
1 'polypeptide(L)'
;MPGSKPRWCWSTCVKESRSPRIGAGFGVSATTCWRYVNETVELLALRSPKLRQALRTAKRRGCAYVILDGTLIPIDRIAADRPFYSGKHKTHGVNLQVIASPEGDILWVSGDLPGSTHDTAAARIWNILAALRDAGLIALGDKGYHGYDETSTHVITPYKGRNKPESQKDANRAHARLRGPGERANAQLKTWRILRKLRCCPRRTGRLAKAIHVLQNYEVTAG
;
A
#
# COMPACT_ATOMS: atom_id res chain seq x y z
N MET A 1 -10.83 35.43 -16.73
CA MET A 1 -9.54 34.71 -16.69
C MET A 1 -9.78 33.26 -16.31
N PRO A 2 -9.78 32.29 -17.24
CA PRO A 2 -10.11 30.90 -16.95
C PRO A 2 -8.85 30.12 -16.53
N GLY A 3 -8.91 29.51 -15.34
CA GLY A 3 -7.87 28.66 -14.77
C GLY A 3 -7.62 27.40 -15.60
N SER A 4 -6.36 27.19 -15.96
CA SER A 4 -5.86 26.01 -16.66
C SER A 4 -5.94 24.76 -15.77
N LYS A 5 -6.87 23.85 -16.09
CA LYS A 5 -6.81 22.47 -15.60
C LYS A 5 -5.52 21.80 -16.11
N PRO A 6 -4.76 21.06 -15.28
CA PRO A 6 -3.61 20.31 -15.77
C PRO A 6 -4.09 19.22 -16.74
N ARG A 7 -3.74 19.42 -18.01
CA ARG A 7 -4.11 18.58 -19.15
C ARG A 7 -3.27 17.31 -19.12
N TRP A 8 -3.68 16.31 -18.35
CA TRP A 8 -3.16 14.94 -18.51
C TRP A 8 -3.79 14.34 -19.77
N CYS A 9 -3.12 14.52 -20.91
CA CYS A 9 -3.57 13.96 -22.18
C CYS A 9 -3.23 12.46 -22.22
N TRP A 10 -4.22 11.66 -22.63
CA TRP A 10 -4.20 10.20 -22.75
C TRP A 10 -3.01 9.65 -23.56
N SER A 11 -2.41 10.47 -24.42
CA SER A 11 -1.35 10.11 -25.36
C SER A 11 0.01 9.87 -24.71
N THR A 12 0.30 10.44 -23.54
CA THR A 12 1.66 10.39 -22.95
C THR A 12 1.91 9.09 -22.17
N CYS A 13 0.86 8.45 -21.65
CA CYS A 13 0.96 7.16 -20.95
C CYS A 13 1.13 5.97 -21.92
N VAL A 14 0.72 6.13 -23.18
CA VAL A 14 0.66 5.06 -24.19
C VAL A 14 2.02 4.79 -24.85
N LYS A 15 2.92 5.78 -24.92
CA LYS A 15 4.07 5.72 -25.83
C LYS A 15 5.22 4.78 -25.45
N GLU A 16 5.27 4.24 -24.22
CA GLU A 16 6.48 3.53 -23.78
C GLU A 16 6.23 2.28 -22.93
N SER A 17 5.21 1.50 -23.31
CA SER A 17 4.99 0.15 -22.78
C SER A 17 4.96 -0.86 -23.93
N ARG A 18 5.42 -2.10 -23.68
CA ARG A 18 5.49 -3.24 -24.62
C ARG A 18 4.13 -3.68 -25.22
N SER A 19 3.07 -2.95 -24.95
CA SER A 19 1.68 -3.20 -25.33
C SER A 19 1.43 -3.32 -26.85
N PRO A 20 2.12 -2.59 -27.75
CA PRO A 20 1.92 -2.73 -29.19
C PRO A 20 2.15 -4.17 -29.71
N ARG A 21 3.06 -4.93 -29.08
CA ARG A 21 3.36 -6.32 -29.49
C ARG A 21 2.29 -7.32 -29.05
N ILE A 22 1.58 -7.06 -27.94
CA ILE A 22 0.54 -7.97 -27.44
C ILE A 22 -0.74 -7.76 -28.25
N GLY A 23 -1.16 -6.50 -28.48
CA GLY A 23 -2.36 -6.20 -29.27
C GLY A 23 -2.28 -6.69 -30.72
N ALA A 24 -1.11 -6.53 -31.36
CA ALA A 24 -0.91 -6.98 -32.74
C ALA A 24 -1.12 -8.49 -32.93
N GLY A 25 -0.76 -9.31 -31.94
CA GLY A 25 -0.97 -10.77 -31.99
C GLY A 25 -2.44 -11.20 -31.90
N PHE A 26 -3.33 -10.30 -31.45
CA PHE A 26 -4.77 -10.55 -31.32
C PHE A 26 -5.62 -9.66 -32.26
N GLY A 27 -4.99 -8.90 -33.17
CA GLY A 27 -5.69 -7.94 -34.04
C GLY A 27 -6.31 -6.75 -33.29
N VAL A 28 -5.81 -6.43 -32.09
CA VAL A 28 -6.36 -5.39 -31.20
C VAL A 28 -5.44 -4.17 -31.18
N SER A 29 -6.02 -2.97 -31.32
CA SER A 29 -5.25 -1.73 -31.22
C SER A 29 -4.71 -1.51 -29.80
N ALA A 30 -3.55 -0.85 -29.68
CA ALA A 30 -2.94 -0.55 -28.38
C ALA A 30 -3.89 0.22 -27.44
N THR A 31 -4.73 1.11 -27.99
CA THR A 31 -5.77 1.84 -27.26
C THR A 31 -6.81 0.91 -26.66
N THR A 32 -7.25 -0.09 -27.42
CA THR A 32 -8.24 -1.07 -26.97
C THR A 32 -7.65 -2.00 -25.92
N CYS A 33 -6.40 -2.45 -26.10
CA CYS A 33 -5.68 -3.20 -25.07
C CYS A 33 -5.61 -2.42 -23.75
N TRP A 34 -5.27 -1.13 -23.81
CA TRP A 34 -5.21 -0.28 -22.62
C TRP A 34 -6.58 -0.06 -21.97
N ARG A 35 -7.65 0.02 -22.76
CA ARG A 35 -9.02 0.09 -22.22
C ARG A 35 -9.34 -1.16 -21.39
N TYR A 36 -9.07 -2.35 -21.93
CA TYR A 36 -9.30 -3.60 -21.21
C TYR A 36 -8.43 -3.75 -19.96
N VAL A 37 -7.16 -3.36 -20.03
CA VAL A 37 -6.29 -3.34 -18.84
C VAL A 37 -6.87 -2.44 -17.75
N ASN A 38 -7.28 -1.21 -18.10
CA ASN A 38 -7.86 -0.29 -17.12
C ASN A 38 -9.16 -0.84 -16.52
N GLU A 39 -10.06 -1.35 -17.35
CA GLU A 39 -11.32 -1.95 -16.90
C GLU A 39 -11.08 -3.13 -15.96
N THR A 40 -10.13 -3.99 -16.31
CA THR A 40 -9.72 -5.14 -15.48
C THR A 40 -9.16 -4.67 -14.14
N VAL A 41 -8.31 -3.64 -14.13
CA VAL A 41 -7.77 -3.05 -12.89
C VAL A 41 -8.88 -2.47 -12.01
N GLU A 42 -9.85 -1.77 -12.59
CA GLU A 42 -11.00 -1.24 -11.83
C GLU A 42 -11.83 -2.37 -11.21
N LEU A 43 -12.15 -3.41 -11.99
CA LEU A 43 -12.92 -4.56 -11.51
C LEU A 43 -12.19 -5.33 -10.41
N LEU A 44 -10.88 -5.55 -10.56
CA LEU A 44 -10.06 -6.19 -9.53
C LEU A 44 -9.93 -5.32 -8.28
N ALA A 45 -9.73 -4.00 -8.44
CA ALA A 45 -9.64 -3.10 -7.30
C ALA A 45 -10.95 -3.05 -6.48
N LEU A 46 -12.11 -3.19 -7.14
CA LEU A 46 -13.41 -3.29 -6.47
C LEU A 46 -13.58 -4.59 -5.66
N ARG A 47 -12.88 -5.67 -6.05
CA ARG A 47 -12.85 -6.93 -5.30
C ARG A 47 -11.91 -6.90 -4.09
N SER A 48 -11.06 -5.87 -3.97
CA SER A 48 -10.18 -5.75 -2.81
C SER A 48 -11.01 -5.60 -1.52
N PRO A 49 -10.69 -6.38 -0.46
CA PRO A 49 -11.38 -6.28 0.80
C PRO A 49 -11.37 -4.86 1.36
N LYS A 50 -12.48 -4.45 1.97
CA LYS A 50 -12.48 -3.23 2.81
C LYS A 50 -11.73 -3.51 4.11
N LEU A 51 -11.12 -2.49 4.72
CA LEU A 51 -10.35 -2.60 5.96
C LEU A 51 -11.05 -3.44 7.05
N ARG A 52 -12.29 -3.09 7.38
CA ARG A 52 -13.10 -3.80 8.41
C ARG A 52 -13.40 -5.25 8.02
N GLN A 53 -13.52 -5.56 6.74
CA GLN A 53 -13.70 -6.93 6.26
C GLN A 53 -12.40 -7.72 6.37
N ALA A 54 -11.27 -7.12 5.98
CA ALA A 54 -9.95 -7.73 6.10
C ALA A 54 -9.64 -8.11 7.56
N LEU A 55 -9.85 -7.18 8.50
CA LEU A 55 -9.60 -7.42 9.92
C LEU A 55 -10.55 -8.47 10.52
N ARG A 56 -11.84 -8.46 10.17
CA ARG A 56 -12.77 -9.52 10.59
C ARG A 56 -12.36 -10.89 10.05
N THR A 57 -11.88 -10.95 8.81
CA THR A 57 -11.36 -12.19 8.23
C THR A 57 -10.10 -12.65 8.95
N ALA A 58 -9.17 -11.76 9.26
CA ALA A 58 -7.98 -12.08 10.05
C ALA A 58 -8.35 -12.64 11.43
N LYS A 59 -9.31 -12.01 12.13
CA LYS A 59 -9.81 -12.49 13.41
C LYS A 59 -10.41 -13.89 13.30
N ARG A 60 -11.25 -14.14 12.28
CA ARG A 60 -11.84 -15.47 12.01
C ARG A 60 -10.80 -16.53 11.67
N ARG A 61 -9.70 -16.16 11.03
CA ARG A 61 -8.56 -17.04 10.75
C ARG A 61 -7.70 -17.33 12.00
N GLY A 62 -8.01 -16.71 13.13
CA GLY A 62 -7.26 -16.90 14.37
C GLY A 62 -5.96 -16.11 14.45
N CYS A 63 -5.76 -15.08 13.61
CA CYS A 63 -4.57 -14.24 13.69
C CYS A 63 -4.52 -13.54 15.06
N ALA A 64 -3.45 -13.78 15.82
CA ALA A 64 -3.25 -13.13 17.13
C ALA A 64 -2.95 -11.63 16.99
N TYR A 65 -2.28 -11.25 15.90
CA TYR A 65 -1.97 -9.87 15.55
C TYR A 65 -1.96 -9.71 14.02
N VAL A 66 -1.90 -8.47 13.57
CA VAL A 66 -1.63 -8.10 12.19
C VAL A 66 -0.42 -7.16 12.13
N ILE A 67 0.16 -6.98 10.95
CA ILE A 67 1.30 -6.08 10.76
C ILE A 67 0.79 -4.85 10.02
N LEU A 68 1.00 -3.67 10.61
CA LEU A 68 0.69 -2.39 9.99
C LEU A 68 1.99 -1.80 9.43
N ASP A 69 1.99 -1.48 8.14
CA ASP A 69 3.15 -0.88 7.51
C ASP A 69 2.77 0.11 6.41
N GLY A 70 3.56 1.18 6.32
CA GLY A 70 3.41 2.25 5.34
C GLY A 70 4.39 2.03 4.21
N THR A 71 3.93 2.19 2.97
CA THR A 71 4.76 1.90 1.80
C THR A 71 4.64 3.01 0.77
N LEU A 72 5.80 3.56 0.38
CA LEU A 72 5.89 4.54 -0.69
C LEU A 72 6.02 3.83 -2.05
N ILE A 73 5.10 4.10 -2.95
CA ILE A 73 5.18 3.70 -4.37
C ILE A 73 5.74 4.87 -5.18
N PRO A 74 6.93 4.74 -5.78
CA PRO A 74 7.52 5.81 -6.57
C PRO A 74 6.67 6.15 -7.80
N ILE A 75 6.51 7.45 -8.07
CA ILE A 75 5.84 7.97 -9.26
C ILE A 75 6.75 8.96 -9.98
N ASP A 76 6.52 9.16 -11.28
CA ASP A 76 7.15 10.27 -11.99
C ASP A 76 6.74 11.61 -11.38
N ARG A 77 7.64 12.59 -11.46
CA ARG A 77 7.38 13.95 -10.98
C ARG A 77 6.15 14.52 -11.66
N ILE A 78 5.19 14.97 -10.86
CA ILE A 78 3.98 15.63 -11.34
C ILE A 78 4.07 17.14 -11.09
N ALA A 79 3.35 17.94 -11.89
CA ALA A 79 3.33 19.40 -11.74
C ALA A 79 2.92 19.88 -10.33
N ALA A 80 2.06 19.12 -9.64
CA ALA A 80 1.74 19.30 -8.22
C ALA A 80 2.86 18.67 -7.36
N ASP A 81 4.00 19.35 -7.30
CA ASP A 81 5.29 18.79 -6.89
C ASP A 81 5.39 18.46 -5.39
N ARG A 82 5.05 19.41 -4.52
CA ARG A 82 5.34 19.33 -3.07
C ARG A 82 4.57 18.24 -2.31
N PRO A 83 3.26 18.00 -2.53
CA PRO A 83 2.52 17.01 -1.74
C PRO A 83 2.99 15.56 -1.98
N PHE A 84 3.50 15.26 -3.17
CA PHE A 84 3.92 13.90 -3.52
C PHE A 84 5.40 13.65 -3.23
N TYR A 85 6.17 14.69 -2.89
CA TYR A 85 7.57 14.52 -2.52
C TYR A 85 7.68 13.98 -1.09
N SER A 86 8.25 12.79 -0.95
CA SER A 86 8.58 12.21 0.35
C SER A 86 9.96 12.64 0.79
N GLY A 87 10.05 13.49 1.82
CA GLY A 87 11.34 13.91 2.39
C GLY A 87 12.17 12.73 2.91
N LYS A 88 11.50 11.70 3.48
CA LYS A 88 12.13 10.47 3.99
C LYS A 88 12.85 9.70 2.89
N HIS A 89 12.23 9.60 1.71
CA HIS A 89 12.74 8.80 0.58
C HIS A 89 13.39 9.64 -0.52
N LYS A 90 13.41 10.97 -0.37
CA LYS A 90 13.90 11.97 -1.34
C LYS A 90 13.36 11.75 -2.75
N THR A 91 12.14 11.27 -2.87
CA THR A 91 11.52 10.89 -4.15
C THR A 91 10.03 11.19 -4.15
N HIS A 92 9.45 11.36 -5.34
CA HIS A 92 8.01 11.49 -5.50
C HIS A 92 7.34 10.13 -5.40
N GLY A 93 6.25 10.08 -4.66
CA GLY A 93 5.54 8.84 -4.45
C GLY A 93 4.12 9.04 -3.94
N VAL A 94 3.40 7.93 -3.92
CA VAL A 94 2.13 7.77 -3.23
C VAL A 94 2.36 6.92 -1.99
N ASN A 95 1.93 7.41 -0.83
CA ASN A 95 1.93 6.62 0.39
C ASN A 95 0.67 5.74 0.41
N LEU A 96 0.87 4.42 0.55
CA LEU A 96 -0.17 3.44 0.79
C LEU A 96 0.06 2.79 2.14
N GLN A 97 -1.02 2.53 2.87
CA GLN A 97 -1.00 1.76 4.11
C GLN A 97 -1.37 0.32 3.79
N VAL A 98 -0.65 -0.62 4.39
CA VAL A 98 -0.83 -2.06 4.18
C VAL A 98 -1.04 -2.72 5.53
N ILE A 99 -1.99 -3.65 5.58
CA ILE A 99 -2.15 -4.58 6.68
C ILE A 99 -1.83 -5.98 6.16
N ALA A 100 -0.91 -6.65 6.81
CA ALA A 100 -0.49 -8.01 6.49
C ALA A 100 -0.76 -8.97 7.66
N SER A 101 -0.86 -10.25 7.36
CA SER A 101 -0.94 -11.31 8.36
C SER A 101 0.45 -11.62 8.95
N PRO A 102 0.53 -12.32 10.08
CA PRO A 102 1.79 -12.84 10.63
C PRO A 102 2.57 -13.75 9.66
N GLU A 103 1.88 -14.38 8.71
CA GLU A 103 2.48 -15.27 7.71
C GLU A 103 3.12 -14.47 6.56
N GLY A 104 2.70 -13.22 6.37
CA GLY A 104 3.22 -12.31 5.36
C GLY A 104 2.29 -12.10 4.16
N ASP A 105 1.02 -12.53 4.25
CA ASP A 105 0.03 -12.28 3.22
C ASP A 105 -0.56 -10.87 3.38
N ILE A 106 -0.82 -10.20 2.26
CA ILE A 106 -1.49 -8.90 2.28
C ILE A 106 -2.98 -9.12 2.57
N LEU A 107 -3.48 -8.53 3.64
CA LEU A 107 -4.89 -8.57 4.02
C LEU A 107 -5.67 -7.36 3.51
N TRP A 108 -5.01 -6.20 3.44
CA TRP A 108 -5.60 -4.95 2.99
C TRP A 108 -4.55 -3.97 2.48
N VAL A 109 -4.94 -3.19 1.46
CA VAL A 109 -4.18 -2.06 0.93
C VAL A 109 -5.07 -0.82 0.87
N SER A 110 -4.55 0.32 1.31
CA SER A 110 -5.29 1.58 1.32
C SER A 110 -5.50 2.18 -0.07
N GLY A 111 -6.28 3.27 -0.13
CA GLY A 111 -6.24 4.16 -1.28
C GLY A 111 -5.02 5.08 -1.26
N ASP A 112 -4.95 5.93 -2.28
CA ASP A 112 -3.83 6.86 -2.52
C ASP A 112 -3.75 7.97 -1.49
N LEU A 113 -2.60 8.14 -0.85
CA LEU A 113 -2.25 9.35 -0.11
C LEU A 113 -0.98 10.00 -0.69
N PRO A 114 -0.84 11.34 -0.59
CA PRO A 114 0.38 12.01 -1.02
C PRO A 114 1.62 11.44 -0.31
N GLY A 115 2.75 11.30 -1.01
CA GLY A 115 3.98 10.71 -0.47
C GLY A 115 4.63 11.49 0.70
N SER A 116 4.23 12.74 0.91
CA SER A 116 4.62 13.52 2.09
C SER A 116 3.82 13.17 3.36
N THR A 117 2.73 12.42 3.22
CA THR A 117 1.85 12.07 4.34
C THR A 117 2.59 11.16 5.32
N HIS A 118 2.67 11.60 6.58
CA HIS A 118 3.24 10.81 7.66
C HIS A 118 2.38 9.57 7.95
N ASP A 119 2.99 8.46 8.35
CA ASP A 119 2.29 7.18 8.52
C ASP A 119 1.20 7.24 9.60
N THR A 120 1.44 7.96 10.72
CA THR A 120 0.37 8.22 11.71
C THR A 120 -0.80 9.00 11.12
N ALA A 121 -0.55 9.99 10.27
CA ALA A 121 -1.61 10.78 9.62
C ALA A 121 -2.39 9.92 8.63
N ALA A 122 -1.70 9.09 7.84
CA ALA A 122 -2.31 8.13 6.94
C ALA A 122 -3.20 7.14 7.70
N ALA A 123 -2.71 6.56 8.79
CA ALA A 123 -3.49 5.65 9.62
C ALA A 123 -4.73 6.32 10.24
N ARG A 124 -4.63 7.60 10.64
CA ARG A 124 -5.78 8.40 11.09
C ARG A 124 -6.82 8.60 9.98
N ILE A 125 -6.38 8.98 8.78
CA ILE A 125 -7.27 9.17 7.61
C ILE A 125 -8.04 7.88 7.30
N TRP A 126 -7.38 6.73 7.36
CA TRP A 126 -8.02 5.42 7.11
C TRP A 126 -8.73 4.83 8.32
N ASN A 127 -8.74 5.53 9.47
CA ASN A 127 -9.36 5.13 10.72
C ASN A 127 -8.96 3.71 11.19
N ILE A 128 -7.67 3.38 11.06
CA ILE A 128 -7.15 2.03 11.31
C ILE A 128 -7.31 1.61 12.77
N LEU A 129 -7.04 2.50 13.72
CA LEU A 129 -7.12 2.23 15.16
C LEU A 129 -8.54 1.86 15.58
N ALA A 130 -9.56 2.60 15.12
CA ALA A 130 -10.95 2.26 15.41
C ALA A 130 -11.32 0.90 14.78
N ALA A 131 -10.87 0.63 13.56
CA ALA A 131 -11.14 -0.66 12.92
C ALA A 131 -10.47 -1.85 13.63
N LEU A 132 -9.26 -1.66 14.18
CA LEU A 132 -8.57 -2.65 15.02
C LEU A 132 -9.29 -2.88 16.34
N ARG A 133 -9.75 -1.81 17.00
CA ARG A 133 -10.56 -1.87 18.22
C ARG A 133 -11.82 -2.68 18.00
N ASP A 134 -12.58 -2.34 16.96
CA ASP A 134 -13.83 -3.01 16.62
C ASP A 134 -13.63 -4.50 16.26
N ALA A 135 -12.45 -4.85 15.72
CA ALA A 135 -12.09 -6.24 15.41
C ALA A 135 -11.50 -7.00 16.62
N GLY A 136 -11.16 -6.31 17.72
CA GLY A 136 -10.44 -6.90 18.84
C GLY A 136 -9.09 -7.49 18.42
N LEU A 137 -8.35 -6.77 17.58
CA LEU A 137 -7.02 -7.15 17.08
C LEU A 137 -5.94 -6.16 17.51
N ILE A 138 -4.72 -6.66 17.56
CA ILE A 138 -3.50 -5.90 17.78
C ILE A 138 -2.77 -5.78 16.44
N ALA A 139 -2.20 -4.61 16.15
CA ALA A 139 -1.32 -4.37 15.02
C ALA A 139 0.10 -4.04 15.48
N LEU A 140 1.10 -4.64 14.83
CA LEU A 140 2.50 -4.32 15.03
C LEU A 140 2.93 -3.27 13.98
N GLY A 141 3.17 -2.04 14.43
CA GLY A 141 3.59 -0.92 13.59
C GLY A 141 5.09 -0.61 13.73
N ASP A 142 5.69 0.00 12.70
CA ASP A 142 7.06 0.50 12.78
C ASP A 142 7.17 1.75 13.69
N LYS A 143 8.36 2.37 13.71
CA LYS A 143 8.58 3.61 14.45
C LYS A 143 7.76 4.80 13.91
N GLY A 144 7.35 4.77 12.65
CA GLY A 144 6.50 5.76 12.01
C GLY A 144 5.08 5.82 12.59
N TYR A 145 4.64 4.79 13.31
CA TYR A 145 3.34 4.76 14.00
C TYR A 145 3.39 5.16 15.48
N HIS A 146 4.54 5.62 15.99
CA HIS A 146 4.63 6.06 17.38
C HIS A 146 3.61 7.14 17.72
N GLY A 147 2.94 7.00 18.87
CA GLY A 147 1.91 7.94 19.31
C GLY A 147 0.65 7.92 18.45
N TYR A 148 0.47 6.91 17.59
CA TYR A 148 -0.79 6.70 16.90
C TYR A 148 -1.87 6.14 17.84
N ASP A 149 -1.49 5.19 18.68
CA ASP A 149 -2.29 4.69 19.80
C ASP A 149 -1.58 5.08 21.11
N GLU A 150 -2.13 6.09 21.79
CA GLU A 150 -1.58 6.62 23.04
C GLU A 150 -1.55 5.56 24.16
N THR A 151 -2.49 4.63 24.12
CA THR A 151 -2.59 3.54 25.11
C THR A 151 -1.72 2.33 24.75
N SER A 152 -1.24 2.26 23.50
CA SER A 152 -0.54 1.09 22.94
C SER A 152 -1.31 -0.23 23.11
N THR A 153 -2.64 -0.17 23.18
CA THR A 153 -3.51 -1.35 23.38
C THR A 153 -3.71 -2.13 22.09
N HIS A 154 -3.87 -1.42 20.97
CA HIS A 154 -4.17 -2.00 19.66
C HIS A 154 -3.06 -1.75 18.64
N VAL A 155 -2.21 -0.74 18.81
CA VAL A 155 -1.04 -0.54 17.93
C VAL A 155 0.23 -0.53 18.77
N ILE A 156 1.03 -1.57 18.60
CA ILE A 156 2.28 -1.76 19.33
C ILE A 156 3.45 -1.36 18.42
N THR A 157 4.25 -0.42 18.92
CA THR A 157 5.46 0.07 18.25
C THR A 157 6.70 -0.17 19.12
N PRO A 158 7.91 -0.30 18.55
CA PRO A 158 9.09 -0.64 19.33
C PRO A 158 9.49 0.51 20.25
N TYR A 159 10.04 0.24 21.44
CA TYR A 159 10.45 1.28 22.38
C TYR A 159 11.41 2.33 21.76
N LYS A 160 11.22 3.61 22.08
CA LYS A 160 12.07 4.75 21.64
C LYS A 160 13.20 5.05 22.64
N GLY A 161 14.27 5.71 22.19
CA GLY A 161 15.36 6.20 23.04
C GLY A 161 16.73 5.56 22.77
N ARG A 162 17.80 6.24 23.23
CA ARG A 162 19.18 5.71 23.31
C ARG A 162 19.40 5.07 24.69
N ASN A 163 20.40 4.19 24.81
CA ASN A 163 20.78 3.52 26.07
C ASN A 163 19.63 2.77 26.78
N LYS A 164 18.89 1.97 26.01
CA LYS A 164 17.78 1.19 26.55
C LYS A 164 18.27 0.06 27.46
N PRO A 165 17.53 -0.29 28.53
CA PRO A 165 17.71 -1.54 29.25
C PRO A 165 17.67 -2.73 28.28
N GLU A 166 18.37 -3.82 28.61
CA GLU A 166 18.45 -4.98 27.72
C GLU A 166 17.06 -5.57 27.44
N SER A 167 16.18 -5.63 28.44
CA SER A 167 14.78 -6.08 28.28
C SER A 167 14.02 -5.33 27.17
N GLN A 168 14.24 -4.02 27.00
CA GLN A 168 13.61 -3.25 25.92
C GLN A 168 14.29 -3.48 24.57
N LYS A 169 15.59 -3.79 24.55
CA LYS A 169 16.26 -4.21 23.31
C LYS A 169 15.75 -5.57 22.85
N ASP A 170 15.60 -6.51 23.78
CA ASP A 170 15.04 -7.84 23.54
C ASP A 170 13.61 -7.74 22.97
N ALA A 171 12.76 -6.94 23.61
CA ALA A 171 11.42 -6.67 23.11
C ALA A 171 11.42 -6.07 21.69
N ASN A 172 12.35 -5.14 21.41
CA ASN A 172 12.48 -4.56 20.07
C ASN A 172 12.99 -5.58 19.03
N ARG A 173 13.89 -6.51 19.41
CA ARG A 173 14.34 -7.60 18.53
C ARG A 173 13.19 -8.56 18.22
N ALA A 174 12.40 -8.92 19.23
CA ALA A 174 11.21 -9.75 19.06
C ALA A 174 10.17 -9.04 18.16
N HIS A 175 9.90 -7.75 18.42
CA HIS A 175 8.99 -6.94 17.62
C HIS A 175 9.43 -6.86 16.15
N ALA A 176 10.71 -6.62 15.88
CA ALA A 176 11.25 -6.62 14.52
C ALA A 176 11.09 -8.00 13.84
N ARG A 177 11.37 -9.09 14.54
CA ARG A 177 11.19 -10.46 14.02
C ARG A 177 9.74 -10.74 13.65
N LEU A 178 8.79 -10.34 14.50
CA LEU A 178 7.35 -10.53 14.26
C LEU A 178 6.81 -9.66 13.12
N ARG A 179 7.47 -8.53 12.82
CA ARG A 179 7.12 -7.65 11.69
C ARG A 179 7.76 -8.03 10.35
N GLY A 180 8.86 -8.77 10.36
CA GLY A 180 9.55 -9.21 9.14
C GLY A 180 8.64 -9.77 8.04
N PRO A 181 7.62 -10.61 8.36
CA PRO A 181 6.66 -11.09 7.36
C PRO A 181 5.89 -9.98 6.63
N GLY A 182 5.50 -8.90 7.31
CA GLY A 182 4.79 -7.78 6.69
C GLY A 182 5.70 -6.93 5.79
N GLU A 183 6.98 -6.81 6.14
CA GLU A 183 7.97 -6.18 5.26
C GLU A 183 8.14 -7.00 3.96
N ARG A 184 8.11 -8.34 4.05
CA ARG A 184 8.09 -9.20 2.86
C ARG A 184 6.83 -9.02 2.03
N ALA A 185 5.66 -8.89 2.65
CA ALA A 185 4.40 -8.61 1.96
C ALA A 185 4.51 -7.32 1.11
N ASN A 186 5.08 -6.26 1.70
CA ASN A 186 5.34 -5.00 1.02
C ASN A 186 6.40 -5.12 -0.08
N ALA A 187 7.44 -5.92 0.13
CA ALA A 187 8.43 -6.21 -0.90
C ALA A 187 7.81 -6.95 -2.09
N GLN A 188 6.95 -7.94 -1.84
CA GLN A 188 6.22 -8.68 -2.87
C GLN A 188 5.35 -7.75 -3.71
N LEU A 189 4.59 -6.84 -3.07
CA LEU A 189 3.82 -5.82 -3.77
C LEU A 189 4.73 -5.01 -4.72
N LYS A 190 5.92 -4.60 -4.26
CA LYS A 190 6.88 -3.81 -5.05
C LYS A 190 7.64 -4.59 -6.13
N THR A 191 7.56 -5.93 -6.16
CA THR A 191 8.20 -6.71 -7.24
C THR A 191 7.55 -6.44 -8.59
N TRP A 192 6.26 -6.08 -8.62
CA TRP A 192 5.52 -5.78 -9.83
C TRP A 192 6.12 -4.58 -10.56
N ARG A 193 6.64 -4.82 -11.78
CA ARG A 193 7.33 -3.78 -12.57
C ARG A 193 6.48 -2.54 -12.80
N ILE A 194 5.16 -2.71 -12.89
CA ILE A 194 4.22 -1.60 -13.05
C ILE A 194 4.29 -0.62 -11.88
N LEU A 195 4.61 -1.08 -10.65
CA LEU A 195 4.74 -0.26 -9.45
C LEU A 195 6.13 0.39 -9.27
N ARG A 196 7.16 -0.02 -10.04
CA ARG A 196 8.51 0.55 -9.92
C ARG A 196 8.73 1.84 -10.70
N LYS A 197 7.98 2.04 -11.79
CA LYS A 197 8.03 3.25 -12.63
C LYS A 197 6.62 3.64 -13.05
N LEU A 198 5.82 4.13 -12.10
CA LEU A 198 4.49 4.62 -12.41
C LEU A 198 4.60 5.96 -13.15
N ARG A 199 4.33 5.93 -14.46
CA ARG A 199 4.16 7.12 -15.30
C ARG A 199 2.70 7.55 -15.46
N CYS A 200 1.82 7.07 -14.58
CA CYS A 200 0.39 7.31 -14.65
C CYS A 200 -0.09 8.24 -13.52
N CYS A 201 -1.35 8.68 -13.61
CA CYS A 201 -1.94 9.58 -12.62
C CYS A 201 -1.79 9.00 -11.19
N PRO A 202 -1.27 9.77 -10.21
CA PRO A 202 -1.09 9.31 -8.83
C PRO A 202 -2.33 8.72 -8.18
N ARG A 203 -3.53 9.14 -8.64
CA ARG A 203 -4.84 8.65 -8.16
C ARG A 203 -5.21 7.24 -8.67
N ARG A 204 -4.34 6.61 -9.46
CA ARG A 204 -4.53 5.23 -9.95
C ARG A 204 -3.63 4.23 -9.23
N THR A 205 -2.62 4.70 -8.50
CA THR A 205 -1.62 3.85 -7.84
C THR A 205 -2.28 2.86 -6.89
N GLY A 206 -3.26 3.29 -6.11
CA GLY A 206 -3.95 2.51 -5.10
C GLY A 206 -4.90 1.52 -5.73
N ARG A 207 -5.48 1.83 -6.90
CA ARG A 207 -6.28 0.87 -7.67
C ARG A 207 -5.40 -0.24 -8.23
N LEU A 208 -4.24 0.11 -8.78
CA LEU A 208 -3.25 -0.88 -9.23
C LEU A 208 -2.77 -1.74 -8.07
N ALA A 209 -2.42 -1.15 -6.93
CA ALA A 209 -1.98 -1.89 -5.75
C ALA A 209 -3.07 -2.83 -5.20
N LYS A 210 -4.33 -2.38 -5.17
CA LYS A 210 -5.48 -3.22 -4.80
C LYS A 210 -5.72 -4.36 -5.77
N ALA A 211 -5.64 -4.09 -7.08
CA ALA A 211 -5.79 -5.12 -8.10
C ALA A 211 -4.69 -6.18 -7.99
N ILE A 212 -3.43 -5.75 -7.81
CA ILE A 212 -2.28 -6.63 -7.58
C ILE A 212 -2.50 -7.48 -6.32
N HIS A 213 -2.93 -6.86 -5.22
CA HIS A 213 -3.23 -7.58 -3.99
C HIS A 213 -4.31 -8.66 -4.17
N VAL A 214 -5.37 -8.39 -4.95
CA VAL A 214 -6.39 -9.39 -5.27
C VAL A 214 -5.81 -10.55 -6.08
N LEU A 215 -4.94 -10.27 -7.05
CA LEU A 215 -4.27 -11.31 -7.84
C LEU A 215 -3.32 -12.16 -7.00
N GLN A 216 -2.50 -11.53 -6.14
CA GLN A 216 -1.59 -12.24 -5.24
C GLN A 216 -2.34 -13.17 -4.28
N ASN A 217 -3.45 -12.71 -3.71
CA ASN A 217 -4.25 -13.55 -2.82
C ASN A 217 -4.91 -14.71 -3.57
N TYR A 218 -5.26 -14.53 -4.86
CA TYR A 218 -5.76 -15.62 -5.69
C TYR A 218 -4.66 -16.67 -5.94
N GLU A 219 -3.46 -16.26 -6.31
CA GLU A 219 -2.32 -17.17 -6.54
C GLU A 219 -1.97 -17.97 -5.29
N VAL A 220 -1.97 -17.35 -4.10
CA VAL A 220 -1.70 -18.02 -2.82
C VAL A 220 -2.82 -19.00 -2.42
N THR A 221 -4.06 -18.76 -2.84
CA THR A 221 -5.21 -19.63 -2.46
C THR A 221 -5.45 -20.76 -3.48
N ALA A 222 -5.00 -20.59 -4.73
CA ALA A 222 -5.24 -21.53 -5.83
C ALA A 222 -4.07 -22.50 -6.07
N GLY A 223 -2.92 -22.30 -5.41
CA GLY A 223 -1.78 -23.23 -5.39
C GLY A 223 -1.82 -24.14 -4.17
#